data_AF-A0A6N7WBY9-F1
#
_entry.id   AF-A0A6N7WBY9-F1
#
_cell.length_a   1.000
_cell.length_b   1.000
_cell.length_c   1.000
_cell.angle_alpha   90.00
_cell.angle_beta   90.00
_cell.angle_gamma   90.00
#
_symmetry.space_group_name_H-M   'P 1'
#
loop_
_entity.id
_entity.type
_entity.pdbx_description
1 polymer ?
#
loop_
_entity_poly.entity_id
_entity_poly.type
_entity_poly.pdbx_seq_one_letter_code
_entity_poly.pdbx_strand_id
1 'polypeptide(L)'
;MALPGTPGQRISDLCNGNHITQKELAEKIGVSASQLSRIVSGETRTVSSDILIGVAKEFKVSTDYILGLSTVSVRKSYDISELGLSEGAVRGLVTGAVDVQILNRLLEHRNFPKLIDLIRIYFQDTAAKGITARNQLIEMATASLSDLMKEHPEH
;
A
#
# COMPACT_ATOMS: atom_id res chain seq x y z
N MET A 1 15.60 -4.93 -13.65
CA MET A 1 16.94 -4.33 -13.84
C MET A 1 16.71 -2.93 -14.40
N ALA A 2 16.74 -1.89 -13.56
CA ALA A 2 16.40 -0.53 -13.98
C ALA A 2 17.65 0.17 -14.51
N LEU A 3 17.60 0.63 -15.76
CA LEU A 3 18.71 1.27 -16.45
C LEU A 3 19.16 2.54 -15.71
N PRO A 4 20.47 2.77 -15.47
CA PRO A 4 20.98 4.09 -15.12
C PRO A 4 20.75 5.02 -16.31
N GLY A 5 20.23 6.21 -16.06
CA GLY A 5 19.94 7.14 -17.14
C GLY A 5 19.76 8.57 -16.66
N THR A 6 20.08 9.51 -17.54
CA THR A 6 19.85 10.94 -17.31
C THR A 6 18.35 11.23 -17.22
N PRO A 7 17.95 12.38 -16.63
CA PRO A 7 16.54 12.78 -16.62
C PRO A 7 15.89 12.80 -18.01
N GLY A 8 16.65 13.19 -19.03
CA GLY A 8 16.21 13.15 -20.43
C GLY A 8 15.85 11.74 -20.91
N GLN A 9 16.69 10.75 -20.60
CA GLN A 9 16.43 9.35 -20.93
C GLN A 9 15.18 8.83 -20.21
N ARG A 10 15.01 9.15 -18.92
CA ARG A 10 13.81 8.78 -18.15
C ARG A 10 12.54 9.38 -18.74
N ILE A 11 12.57 10.65 -19.14
CA ILE A 11 11.43 11.31 -19.78
C ILE A 11 11.10 10.62 -21.12
N SER A 12 12.11 10.26 -21.91
CA SER A 12 11.94 9.52 -23.16
C SER A 12 11.30 8.15 -22.93
N ASP A 13 11.78 7.40 -21.93
CA ASP A 13 11.24 6.09 -21.57
C ASP A 13 9.77 6.19 -21.11
N LEU A 14 9.42 7.23 -20.36
CA LEU A 14 8.04 7.50 -19.93
C LEU A 14 7.13 7.83 -21.12
N CYS A 15 7.60 8.60 -22.09
CA CYS A 15 6.86 8.88 -23.33
C CYS A 15 6.58 7.57 -24.09
N ASN A 16 7.63 6.77 -24.31
CA ASN A 16 7.55 5.50 -25.02
C ASN A 16 6.61 4.50 -24.32
N GLY A 17 6.72 4.37 -23.00
CA GLY A 17 5.89 3.46 -22.20
C GLY A 17 4.41 3.86 -22.12
N ASN A 18 4.07 5.13 -22.35
CA ASN A 18 2.69 5.63 -22.34
C ASN A 18 2.16 5.91 -23.76
N HIS A 19 2.91 5.54 -24.81
CA HIS A 19 2.54 5.77 -26.22
C HIS A 19 2.22 7.23 -26.55
N ILE A 20 2.95 8.17 -25.94
CA ILE A 20 2.84 9.60 -26.28
C ILE A 20 4.17 10.13 -26.84
N THR A 21 4.09 11.15 -27.67
CA THR A 21 5.25 11.85 -28.21
C THR A 21 5.75 12.91 -27.23
N GLN A 22 7.03 13.28 -27.35
CA GLN A 22 7.60 14.40 -26.57
C GLN A 22 6.87 15.72 -26.85
N LYS A 23 6.37 15.92 -28.09
CA LYS A 23 5.61 17.11 -28.46
C LYS A 23 4.29 17.16 -27.69
N GLU A 24 3.56 16.05 -27.63
CA GLU A 24 2.31 15.97 -26.86
C GLU A 24 2.56 16.16 -25.36
N LEU A 25 3.62 15.55 -24.82
CA LEU A 25 4.00 15.79 -23.43
C LEU A 25 4.27 17.28 -23.16
N ALA A 26 5.01 17.95 -24.06
CA ALA A 26 5.31 19.37 -23.94
C ALA A 26 4.04 20.23 -23.94
N GLU A 27 3.08 19.91 -24.82
CA GLU A 27 1.77 20.57 -24.87
C GLU A 27 0.98 20.37 -23.57
N LYS A 28 0.97 19.14 -23.02
CA LYS A 28 0.25 18.83 -21.77
C LYS A 28 0.83 19.51 -20.53
N ILE A 29 2.16 19.64 -20.45
CA ILE A 29 2.82 20.28 -19.30
C ILE A 29 3.04 21.79 -19.51
N GLY A 30 2.63 22.34 -20.65
CA GLY A 30 2.69 23.78 -20.93
C GLY A 30 4.08 24.33 -21.23
N VAL A 31 4.97 23.53 -21.84
CA VAL A 31 6.33 23.95 -22.22
C VAL A 31 6.58 23.81 -23.72
N SER A 32 7.62 24.47 -24.22
CA SER A 32 7.95 24.34 -25.64
C SER A 32 8.54 22.97 -25.98
N ALA A 33 8.13 22.40 -27.12
CA ALA A 33 8.68 21.13 -27.61
C ALA A 33 10.21 21.18 -27.80
N SER A 34 10.76 22.35 -28.16
CA SER A 34 12.21 22.56 -28.27
C SER A 34 12.92 22.40 -26.93
N GLN A 35 12.39 23.00 -25.86
CA GLN A 35 12.97 22.85 -24.51
C GLN A 35 12.99 21.40 -24.06
N LEU A 36 11.88 20.68 -24.25
CA LEU A 36 11.81 19.28 -23.86
C LEU A 36 12.75 18.39 -24.70
N SER A 37 12.84 18.65 -26.01
CA SER A 37 13.76 17.93 -26.91
C SER A 37 15.22 18.09 -26.50
N ARG A 38 15.65 19.31 -26.13
CA ARG A 38 17.02 19.59 -25.65
C ARG A 38 17.38 18.88 -24.35
N ILE A 39 16.39 18.68 -23.48
CA ILE A 39 16.56 17.91 -22.24
C ILE A 39 16.70 16.43 -22.57
N VAL A 40 15.84 15.89 -23.44
CA VAL A 40 15.86 14.47 -23.81
C VAL A 40 17.12 14.09 -24.58
N SER A 41 17.62 14.96 -25.46
CA SER A 41 18.87 14.76 -26.20
C SER A 41 20.13 14.89 -25.32
N GLY A 42 20.00 15.42 -24.11
CA GLY A 42 21.11 15.67 -23.19
C GLY A 42 21.90 16.95 -23.50
N GLU A 43 21.48 17.76 -24.47
CA GLU A 43 22.07 19.08 -24.75
C GLU A 43 21.91 20.02 -23.54
N THR A 44 20.78 19.92 -22.86
CA THR A 44 20.52 20.61 -21.58
C THR A 44 20.49 19.59 -20.45
N ARG A 45 21.47 19.69 -19.53
CA ARG A 45 21.57 18.80 -18.36
C ARG A 45 20.66 19.21 -17.20
N THR A 46 20.15 20.44 -17.21
CA THR A 46 19.30 21.00 -16.17
C THR A 46 17.83 20.86 -16.53
N VAL A 47 17.03 20.24 -15.65
CA VAL A 47 15.58 20.20 -15.76
C VAL A 47 14.99 21.24 -14.81
N SER A 48 14.15 22.14 -15.32
CA SER A 48 13.49 23.13 -14.46
C SER A 48 12.48 22.45 -13.54
N SER A 49 12.21 23.05 -12.39
CA SER A 49 11.22 22.55 -11.43
C SER A 49 9.83 22.41 -12.06
N ASP A 50 9.43 23.35 -12.93
CA ASP A 50 8.13 23.29 -13.62
C ASP A 50 8.00 22.06 -14.52
N ILE A 51 9.04 21.74 -15.28
CA ILE A 51 9.07 20.54 -16.14
C ILE A 51 9.03 19.29 -15.27
N LEU A 52 9.83 19.25 -14.20
CA LEU A 52 9.84 18.13 -13.24
C LEU A 52 8.47 17.88 -12.64
N ILE A 53 7.79 18.93 -12.18
CA ILE A 53 6.44 18.86 -11.62
C ILE A 53 5.43 18.41 -12.68
N GLY A 54 5.52 18.96 -13.90
CA GLY A 54 4.65 18.62 -15.01
C GLY A 54 4.73 17.14 -15.38
N VAL A 55 5.96 16.65 -15.60
CA VAL A 55 6.23 15.24 -15.94
C VAL A 55 5.78 14.31 -14.79
N ALA A 56 6.07 14.67 -13.54
CA ALA A 56 5.67 13.87 -12.37
C ALA A 56 4.14 13.78 -12.22
N LYS A 57 3.40 14.84 -12.57
CA LYS A 57 1.93 14.85 -12.56
C LYS A 57 1.35 14.05 -13.73
N GLU A 58 1.84 14.27 -14.94
CA GLU A 58 1.33 13.62 -16.16
C GLU A 58 1.48 12.10 -16.08
N PHE A 59 2.67 11.62 -15.71
CA PHE A 59 2.94 10.18 -15.66
C PHE A 59 2.70 9.54 -14.28
N LYS A 60 2.25 10.32 -13.29
CA LYS A 60 2.04 9.86 -11.90
C LYS A 60 3.27 9.15 -11.33
N VAL A 61 4.46 9.69 -11.58
CA VAL A 61 5.75 9.19 -11.07
C VAL A 61 6.34 10.14 -10.02
N SER A 62 7.34 9.69 -9.26
CA SER A 62 8.07 10.57 -8.35
C SER A 62 9.13 11.39 -9.10
N THR A 63 9.47 12.56 -8.56
CA THR A 63 10.62 13.36 -9.05
C THR A 63 11.93 12.60 -8.90
N ASP A 64 12.06 11.80 -7.84
CA ASP A 64 13.23 10.96 -7.58
C ASP A 64 13.45 9.93 -8.68
N TYR A 65 12.39 9.37 -9.25
CA TYR A 65 12.47 8.47 -10.38
C TYR A 65 12.96 9.20 -11.64
N ILE A 66 12.40 10.38 -11.91
CA ILE A 66 12.78 11.22 -13.06
C ILE A 66 14.26 11.63 -12.95
N LEU A 67 14.71 11.97 -11.75
CA LEU A 67 16.10 12.38 -11.48
C LEU A 67 17.09 11.21 -11.40
N GLY A 68 16.61 9.96 -11.52
CA GLY A 68 17.46 8.78 -11.43
C GLY A 68 17.92 8.44 -10.00
N LEU A 69 17.33 9.07 -8.98
CA LEU A 69 17.58 8.80 -7.56
C LEU A 69 16.83 7.55 -7.05
N SER A 70 15.79 7.13 -7.78
CA SER A 70 15.03 5.91 -7.48
C SER A 70 14.80 5.07 -8.73
N THR A 71 14.81 3.76 -8.58
CA THR A 71 14.48 2.79 -9.65
C THR A 71 12.99 2.44 -9.69
N VAL A 72 12.21 2.92 -8.71
CA VAL A 72 10.78 2.67 -8.59
C VAL A 72 10.01 3.83 -9.24
N SER A 73 9.35 3.55 -10.37
CA SER A 73 8.60 4.54 -11.15
C SER A 73 7.24 4.90 -10.56
N VAL A 74 6.65 4.01 -9.78
CA VAL A 74 5.31 4.23 -9.20
C VAL A 74 5.38 5.36 -8.17
N ARG A 75 4.46 6.33 -8.24
CA ARG A 75 4.16 7.21 -7.09
C ARG A 75 3.82 6.33 -5.88
N LYS A 76 4.80 6.10 -5.01
CA LYS A 76 4.60 5.52 -3.67
C LYS A 76 4.31 6.63 -2.64
N SER A 77 3.47 7.59 -3.00
CA SER A 77 2.95 8.55 -2.03
C SER A 77 1.44 8.46 -2.07
N TYR A 78 0.93 7.38 -1.46
CA TYR A 78 -0.41 7.45 -0.89
C TYR A 78 -0.27 8.28 0.37
N ASP A 79 -1.18 9.22 0.58
CA ASP A 79 -1.23 9.85 1.89
C ASP A 79 -1.52 8.72 2.90
N ILE A 80 -0.69 8.64 3.93
CA ILE A 80 -0.80 7.59 4.94
C ILE A 80 -2.17 7.62 5.63
N SER A 81 -2.77 8.81 5.70
CA SER A 81 -4.13 9.05 6.20
C SER A 81 -5.19 8.46 5.28
N GLU A 82 -4.97 8.46 3.96
CA GLU A 82 -5.88 7.83 2.98
C GLU A 82 -5.88 6.30 3.08
N LEU A 83 -4.81 5.71 3.61
CA LEU A 83 -4.73 4.27 3.91
C LEU A 83 -5.47 3.89 5.20
N GLY A 84 -6.02 4.86 5.94
CA GLY A 84 -6.67 4.65 7.22
C GLY A 84 -5.71 4.17 8.32
N LEU A 85 -4.41 4.38 8.16
CA LEU A 85 -3.40 3.99 9.15
C LEU A 85 -3.30 5.05 10.26
N SER A 86 -3.32 4.61 11.51
CA SER A 86 -3.07 5.48 12.66
C SER A 86 -1.59 5.84 12.77
N GLU A 87 -1.29 6.98 13.39
CA GLU A 87 0.09 7.43 13.64
C GLU A 87 0.95 6.35 14.33
N GLY A 88 0.36 5.62 15.28
CA GLY A 88 1.04 4.51 15.96
C GLY A 88 1.41 3.36 15.03
N ALA A 89 0.52 2.98 14.11
CA ALA A 89 0.79 1.94 13.12
C ALA A 89 1.93 2.36 12.18
N VAL A 90 1.91 3.62 11.75
CA VAL A 90 2.93 4.21 10.87
C VAL A 90 4.28 4.22 11.54
N ARG A 91 4.35 4.68 12.80
CA ARG A 91 5.59 4.65 13.57
C ARG A 91 6.13 3.23 13.67
N GLY A 92 5.28 2.24 13.94
CA GLY A 92 5.69 0.83 14.01
C GLY A 92 6.28 0.29 12.70
N LEU A 93 5.74 0.71 11.55
CA LEU A 93 6.26 0.37 10.23
C LEU A 93 7.61 1.04 9.94
N VAL A 94 7.75 2.32 10.29
CA VAL A 94 8.98 3.10 10.02
C VAL A 94 10.12 2.71 10.96
N THR A 95 9.83 2.43 12.23
CA THR A 95 10.86 2.06 13.21
C THR A 95 11.27 0.58 13.13
N GLY A 96 10.65 -0.20 12.25
CA GLY A 96 10.91 -1.64 12.14
C GLY A 96 10.36 -2.47 13.31
N ALA A 97 9.46 -1.91 14.12
CA ALA A 97 8.79 -2.67 15.18
C ALA A 97 7.79 -3.68 14.60
N VAL A 98 7.33 -3.44 13.37
CA VAL A 98 6.52 -4.37 12.58
C VAL A 98 7.40 -4.94 11.46
N ASP A 99 7.48 -6.26 11.37
CA ASP A 99 8.12 -6.93 10.23
C ASP A 99 7.24 -6.73 8.98
N VAL A 100 7.72 -5.85 8.10
CA VAL A 100 7.00 -5.46 6.87
C VAL A 100 6.87 -6.64 5.90
N GLN A 101 7.81 -7.59 5.88
CA GLN A 101 7.72 -8.75 5.00
C GLN A 101 6.59 -9.68 5.43
N ILE A 102 6.48 -9.93 6.73
CA ILE A 102 5.41 -10.75 7.29
C ILE A 102 4.06 -10.03 7.14
N LEU A 103 4.03 -8.72 7.38
CA LEU A 103 2.81 -7.92 7.17
C LEU A 103 2.31 -8.03 5.72
N ASN A 104 3.18 -7.85 4.73
CA ASN A 104 2.79 -7.99 3.32
C ASN A 104 2.22 -9.37 3.01
N ARG A 105 2.88 -10.44 3.48
CA ARG A 105 2.37 -11.82 3.33
C ARG A 105 1.00 -12.00 3.96
N LEU A 106 0.74 -11.35 5.10
CA LEU A 106 -0.54 -11.40 5.77
C LEU A 106 -1.61 -10.65 4.97
N LEU A 107 -1.34 -9.42 4.51
CA LEU A 107 -2.28 -8.60 3.74
C LEU A 107 -2.66 -9.23 2.38
N GLU A 108 -1.69 -9.85 1.72
CA GLU A 108 -1.86 -10.49 0.40
C GLU A 108 -2.50 -11.88 0.49
N HIS A 109 -2.65 -12.44 1.69
CA HIS A 109 -3.19 -13.78 1.85
C HIS A 109 -4.70 -13.82 1.58
N ARG A 110 -5.17 -14.82 0.84
CA ARG A 110 -6.59 -15.01 0.47
C ARG A 110 -7.58 -15.03 1.65
N ASN A 111 -7.11 -15.44 2.83
CA ASN A 111 -7.95 -15.49 4.05
C ASN A 111 -7.90 -14.20 4.87
N PHE A 112 -7.12 -13.19 4.47
CA PHE A 112 -7.00 -11.94 5.20
C PHE A 112 -8.33 -11.22 5.39
N PRO A 113 -9.24 -11.13 4.40
CA PRO A 113 -10.57 -10.54 4.62
C PRO A 113 -11.35 -11.27 5.73
N LYS A 114 -11.33 -12.61 5.74
CA LYS A 114 -11.99 -13.40 6.79
C LYS A 114 -11.40 -13.13 8.17
N LEU A 115 -10.08 -12.92 8.27
CA LEU A 115 -9.43 -12.53 9.52
C LEU A 115 -9.90 -11.14 9.96
N ILE A 116 -9.98 -10.18 9.05
CA ILE A 116 -10.49 -8.84 9.34
C ILE A 116 -11.94 -8.89 9.83
N ASP A 117 -12.79 -9.73 9.24
CA ASP A 117 -14.17 -9.90 9.70
C ASP A 117 -14.25 -10.48 11.12
N LEU A 118 -13.42 -11.48 11.43
CA LEU A 118 -13.34 -12.05 12.79
C LEU A 118 -12.86 -11.01 13.82
N ILE A 119 -11.84 -10.23 13.47
CA ILE A 119 -11.32 -9.13 14.30
C ILE A 119 -12.41 -8.07 14.47
N ARG A 120 -13.10 -7.70 13.39
CA ARG A 120 -14.20 -6.74 13.43
C ARG A 120 -15.30 -7.20 14.37
N ILE A 121 -15.73 -8.47 14.28
CA ILE A 121 -16.72 -9.04 15.19
C ILE A 121 -16.22 -8.97 16.64
N TYR A 122 -14.97 -9.32 16.90
CA TYR A 122 -14.39 -9.21 18.24
C TYR A 122 -14.43 -7.79 18.82
N PHE A 123 -14.16 -6.76 17.99
CA PHE A 123 -14.14 -5.37 18.43
C PHE A 123 -15.51 -4.66 18.38
N GLN A 124 -16.43 -5.10 17.51
CA GLN A 124 -17.79 -4.54 17.39
C GLN A 124 -18.81 -5.21 18.32
N ASP A 125 -18.65 -6.49 18.59
CA ASP A 125 -19.51 -7.21 19.53
C ASP A 125 -18.97 -6.95 20.95
N THR A 126 -19.42 -5.85 21.55
CA THR A 126 -19.09 -5.37 22.90
C THR A 126 -19.20 -6.49 23.93
N ALA A 127 -18.14 -7.27 24.15
CA ALA A 127 -17.94 -8.22 25.26
C ALA A 127 -19.02 -9.28 25.58
N ALA A 128 -20.24 -9.24 25.02
CA ALA A 128 -21.40 -9.94 25.54
C ALA A 128 -21.60 -11.32 24.91
N LYS A 129 -21.36 -11.50 23.60
CA LYS A 129 -21.53 -12.81 22.96
C LYS A 129 -20.39 -13.79 23.23
N GLY A 130 -19.17 -13.31 23.45
CA GLY A 130 -18.03 -14.17 23.82
C GLY A 130 -18.16 -14.76 25.22
N ILE A 131 -18.63 -13.96 26.19
CA ILE A 131 -18.93 -14.44 27.55
C ILE A 131 -20.19 -15.32 27.52
N THR A 132 -21.24 -14.94 26.79
CA THR A 132 -22.47 -15.75 26.71
C THR A 132 -22.23 -17.09 26.00
N ALA A 133 -21.50 -17.13 24.88
CA ALA A 133 -21.16 -18.37 24.19
C ALA A 133 -20.23 -19.27 25.03
N ARG A 134 -19.28 -18.68 25.77
CA ARG A 134 -18.40 -19.42 26.68
C ARG A 134 -19.17 -19.94 27.91
N ASN A 135 -20.09 -19.17 28.47
CA ASN A 135 -20.95 -19.60 29.57
C ASN A 135 -21.96 -20.67 29.11
N GLN A 136 -22.55 -20.52 27.93
CA GLN A 136 -23.45 -21.52 27.33
C GLN A 136 -22.73 -22.85 27.05
N LEU A 137 -21.48 -22.82 26.58
CA LEU A 137 -20.67 -24.03 26.43
C LEU A 137 -20.35 -24.71 27.77
N ILE A 138 -20.07 -23.92 28.82
CA ILE A 138 -19.82 -24.45 30.17
C ILE A 138 -21.11 -25.01 30.79
N GLU A 139 -22.25 -24.34 30.64
CA GLU A 139 -23.56 -24.85 31.10
C GLU A 139 -23.95 -26.13 30.38
N MET A 140 -23.78 -26.19 29.05
CA MET A 140 -24.04 -27.42 28.29
C MET A 140 -23.14 -28.57 28.74
N ALA A 141 -21.84 -28.33 28.93
CA ALA A 141 -20.92 -29.35 29.41
C ALA A 141 -21.25 -29.81 30.85
N THR A 142 -21.65 -28.88 31.72
CA THR A 142 -21.98 -29.18 33.13
C THR A 142 -23.34 -29.86 33.25
N ALA A 143 -24.32 -29.52 32.42
CA ALA A 143 -25.60 -30.20 32.32
C ALA A 143 -25.41 -31.65 31.83
N SER A 144 -24.64 -31.85 30.75
CA SER A 144 -24.33 -33.20 30.25
C SER A 144 -23.57 -34.04 31.28
N LEU A 145 -22.63 -33.45 32.04
CA LEU A 145 -21.94 -34.14 33.14
C LEU A 145 -22.89 -34.47 34.30
N SER A 146 -23.79 -33.56 34.66
CA SER A 146 -24.78 -33.78 35.73
C SER A 146 -25.81 -34.84 35.36
N ASP A 147 -26.18 -34.93 34.08
CA ASP A 147 -27.08 -35.96 33.57
C ASP A 147 -26.37 -37.32 33.52
N LEU A 148 -25.09 -37.37 33.13
CA LEU A 148 -24.24 -38.57 33.24
C LEU A 148 -24.09 -39.06 34.70
N MET A 149 -23.96 -38.15 35.66
CA MET A 149 -23.90 -38.48 37.10
C MET A 149 -25.26 -38.94 37.67
N LYS A 150 -26.38 -38.60 37.04
CA LYS A 150 -27.72 -39.11 37.40
C LYS A 150 -28.02 -40.47 36.78
N GLU A 151 -27.48 -40.75 35.58
CA GLU A 151 -27.61 -42.04 34.91
C GLU A 151 -26.67 -43.11 35.51
N HIS A 152 -25.57 -42.69 36.13
CA HIS A 152 -24.73 -43.53 36.97
C HIS A 152 -24.50 -42.88 38.34
N PRO A 153 -25.48 -42.96 39.26
CA PRO A 153 -25.23 -42.59 40.65
C PRO A 153 -24.33 -43.68 41.24
N GLU A 154 -23.05 -43.36 41.47
CA GLU A 154 -22.14 -44.31 42.11
C GLU A 154 -22.72 -44.78 43.47
N HIS A 155 -22.83 -46.10 43.60
CA HIS A 155 -22.80 -46.80 44.88
C HIS A 155 -21.38 -46.75 45.43
#